data_AF-A0A0C1D9R3-F1
#
_entry.id   AF-A0A0C1D9R3-F1
#
_cell.length_a   1.000
_cell.length_b   1.000
_cell.length_c   1.000
_cell.angle_alpha   90.00
_cell.angle_beta   90.00
_cell.angle_gamma   90.00
#
_symmetry.space_group_name_H-M   'P 1'
#
loop_
_entity.id
_entity.type
_entity.pdbx_description
1 polymer ?
#
loop_
_entity_poly.entity_id
_entity_poly.type
_entity_poly.pdbx_seq_one_letter_code
_entity_poly.pdbx_strand_id
1 'polypeptide(L)'
;MWSDRYNYYQIKSDIAYSKNIHPVAAINLFLQTGYFVKTKNNELKNASHFPWINVALVNSKNGNFNDKETDFLTINLIAIVCAKGQEIDQGIYLSPLMQIARALNWKLYLEEDDEGNTEIEF
;
A
#
# COMPACT_ATOMS: atom_id res chain seq x y z
N MET A 1 -5.33 14.65 -8.40
CA MET A 1 -6.45 15.25 -7.62
C MET A 1 -6.26 14.73 -6.21
N TRP A 2 -5.62 15.52 -5.36
CA TRP A 2 -5.26 15.13 -4.00
C TRP A 2 -6.43 15.36 -3.06
N SER A 3 -6.47 14.65 -1.94
CA SER A 3 -7.60 14.71 -1.02
C SER A 3 -7.13 15.04 0.38
N ASP A 4 -7.70 16.10 0.95
CA ASP A 4 -7.54 16.44 2.38
C ASP A 4 -8.04 15.34 3.33
N ARG A 5 -8.70 14.31 2.76
CA ARG A 5 -9.33 13.20 3.48
C ARG A 5 -8.55 11.89 3.39
N TYR A 6 -7.55 11.79 2.52
CA TYR A 6 -6.83 10.53 2.30
C TYR A 6 -5.33 10.72 2.14
N ASN A 7 -4.57 9.81 2.75
CA ASN A 7 -3.15 9.63 2.44
C ASN A 7 -2.99 8.48 1.46
N TYR A 8 -2.08 8.67 0.51
CA TYR A 8 -1.76 7.73 -0.56
C TYR A 8 -0.34 7.22 -0.37
N TYR A 9 -0.21 5.95 0.00
CA TYR A 9 1.08 5.31 0.19
C TYR A 9 1.36 4.27 -0.90
N GLN A 10 2.64 4.06 -1.17
CA GLN A 10 3.14 3.02 -2.05
C GLN A 10 4.18 2.18 -1.31
N ILE A 11 4.08 0.85 -1.39
CA ILE A 11 5.21 -0.04 -1.09
C ILE A 11 5.75 -0.55 -2.41
N LYS A 12 7.01 -0.22 -2.72
CA LYS A 12 7.72 -0.62 -3.94
C LYS A 12 9.19 -0.85 -3.63
N SER A 13 9.87 -1.67 -4.43
CA SER A 13 11.30 -1.94 -4.23
C SER A 13 12.17 -0.72 -4.49
N ASP A 14 11.78 0.06 -5.50
CA ASP A 14 12.47 1.23 -6.01
C ASP A 14 11.53 2.00 -6.97
N ILE A 15 11.95 3.20 -7.36
CA ILE A 15 11.20 4.09 -8.27
C ILE A 15 11.03 3.46 -9.66
N ALA A 16 11.92 2.57 -10.09
CA ALA A 16 11.86 1.89 -11.38
C ALA A 16 11.04 0.58 -11.35
N TYR A 17 10.44 0.22 -10.21
CA TYR A 17 9.64 -0.99 -10.03
C TYR A 17 10.39 -2.27 -10.41
N SER A 18 11.69 -2.33 -10.12
CA SER A 18 12.58 -3.37 -10.67
C SER A 18 12.35 -4.78 -10.13
N LYS A 19 11.74 -4.92 -8.95
CA LYS A 19 11.50 -6.23 -8.32
C LYS A 19 10.03 -6.62 -8.38
N ASN A 20 9.83 -7.91 -8.57
CA ASN A 20 8.52 -8.55 -8.63
C ASN A 20 8.40 -9.63 -7.55
N ILE A 21 7.22 -9.76 -6.94
CA ILE A 21 6.89 -10.82 -6.01
C ILE A 21 5.56 -11.47 -6.38
N HIS A 22 5.32 -12.69 -5.92
CA HIS A 22 4.04 -13.35 -6.12
C HIS A 22 2.96 -12.69 -5.22
N PRO A 23 1.74 -12.39 -5.72
CA PRO A 23 0.71 -11.68 -4.94
C PRO A 23 0.36 -12.38 -3.63
N VAL A 24 0.31 -13.72 -3.63
CA VAL A 24 0.01 -14.52 -2.43
C VAL A 24 1.01 -14.27 -1.29
N ALA A 25 2.29 -14.06 -1.61
CA ALA A 25 3.30 -13.78 -0.58
C ALA A 25 3.02 -12.43 0.09
N ALA A 26 2.70 -11.39 -0.69
CA ALA A 26 2.30 -10.09 -0.15
C ALA A 26 1.03 -10.20 0.70
N ILE A 27 -0.02 -10.86 0.18
CA ILE A 27 -1.28 -11.06 0.91
C ILE A 27 -1.03 -11.70 2.27
N ASN A 28 -0.21 -12.75 2.33
CA ASN A 28 0.07 -13.44 3.58
C ASN A 28 0.75 -12.52 4.61
N LEU A 29 1.65 -11.64 4.17
CA LEU A 29 2.29 -10.66 5.07
C LEU A 29 1.27 -9.68 5.64
N PHE A 30 0.35 -9.15 4.82
CA PHE A 30 -0.73 -8.29 5.31
C PHE A 30 -1.62 -8.99 6.33
N LEU A 31 -2.02 -10.23 6.05
CA LEU A 31 -2.88 -11.01 6.96
C LEU A 31 -2.18 -11.34 8.29
N GLN A 32 -0.86 -11.60 8.27
CA GLN A 32 -0.09 -11.87 9.48
C GLN A 32 -0.03 -10.69 10.46
N THR A 33 -0.21 -9.46 9.99
CA THR A 33 -0.26 -8.29 10.89
C THR A 33 -1.53 -8.23 11.74
N GLY A 34 -2.60 -8.93 11.36
CA GLY A 34 -3.90 -8.90 12.04
C GLY A 34 -4.75 -7.65 11.75
N TYR A 35 -4.21 -6.63 11.07
CA TYR A 35 -4.91 -5.38 10.76
C TYR A 35 -5.70 -5.41 9.45
N PHE A 36 -5.48 -6.44 8.63
CA PHE A 36 -6.07 -6.56 7.30
C PHE A 36 -6.85 -7.85 7.14
N VAL A 37 -7.89 -7.81 6.32
CA VAL A 37 -8.68 -8.96 5.91
C VAL A 37 -8.78 -9.01 4.39
N LYS A 38 -8.71 -10.21 3.83
CA LYS A 38 -8.83 -10.45 2.39
C LYS A 38 -10.28 -10.34 1.93
N THR A 39 -10.53 -9.67 0.82
CA THR A 39 -11.84 -9.65 0.15
C THR A 39 -11.91 -10.71 -0.96
N LYS A 40 -13.07 -10.87 -1.59
CA LYS A 40 -13.27 -11.86 -2.66
C LYS A 40 -12.43 -11.58 -3.92
N ASN A 41 -11.93 -10.35 -4.12
CA ASN A 41 -11.27 -9.90 -5.35
C ASN A 41 -9.74 -9.74 -5.21
N ASN A 42 -9.10 -10.46 -4.28
CA ASN A 42 -7.68 -10.29 -3.94
C ASN A 42 -7.29 -8.88 -3.43
N GLU A 43 -8.27 -8.04 -3.09
CA GLU A 43 -8.06 -6.79 -2.38
C GLU A 43 -7.95 -7.07 -0.87
N LEU A 44 -7.31 -6.15 -0.17
CA LEU A 44 -7.20 -6.17 1.29
C LEU A 44 -7.85 -4.92 1.85
N LYS A 45 -8.66 -5.10 2.88
CA LYS A 45 -9.31 -4.01 3.62
C LYS A 45 -8.99 -4.10 5.10
N ASN A 46 -9.34 -3.05 5.85
CA ASN A 46 -9.17 -3.02 7.29
C ASN A 46 -9.96 -4.13 8.01
N ALA A 47 -9.36 -4.67 9.07
CA ALA A 47 -10.06 -5.41 10.10
C ALA A 47 -11.02 -4.49 10.89
N SER A 48 -12.00 -5.05 11.59
CA SER A 48 -13.04 -4.28 12.30
C SER A 48 -12.51 -3.34 13.38
N HIS A 49 -11.35 -3.65 13.95
CA HIS A 49 -10.68 -2.87 15.00
C HIS A 49 -9.62 -1.91 14.45
N PHE A 50 -9.43 -1.87 13.13
CA PHE A 50 -8.44 -1.04 12.48
C PHE A 50 -9.14 0.06 11.67
N PRO A 51 -8.60 1.30 11.63
CA PRO A 51 -9.17 2.38 10.84
C PRO A 51 -9.28 2.02 9.35
N TRP A 52 -10.14 2.74 8.63
CA TRP A 52 -10.34 2.46 7.21
C TRP A 52 -9.03 2.58 6.43
N ILE A 53 -8.75 1.53 5.68
CA ILE A 53 -7.62 1.40 4.75
C ILE A 53 -8.05 0.47 3.61
N ASN A 54 -7.63 0.81 2.40
CA ASN A 54 -7.78 -0.03 1.23
C ASN A 54 -6.41 -0.25 0.60
N VAL A 55 -6.14 -1.49 0.21
CA VAL A 55 -4.86 -1.90 -0.36
C VAL A 55 -5.11 -2.65 -1.66
N ALA A 56 -4.46 -2.16 -2.71
CA ALA A 56 -4.46 -2.74 -4.04
C ALA A 56 -3.06 -3.28 -4.37
N LEU A 57 -3.02 -4.51 -4.86
CA LEU A 57 -1.81 -5.14 -5.36
C LEU A 57 -1.75 -4.93 -6.87
N VAL A 58 -0.63 -4.41 -7.36
CA VAL A 58 -0.53 -3.92 -8.75
C VAL A 58 0.74 -4.47 -9.40
N ASN A 59 0.59 -4.91 -10.64
CA ASN A 59 1.72 -5.07 -11.56
C ASN A 59 1.74 -3.88 -12.51
N SER A 60 2.58 -2.91 -12.21
CA SER A 60 2.64 -1.66 -12.94
C SER A 60 3.76 -1.67 -13.96
N LYS A 61 3.44 -1.34 -15.22
CA LYS A 61 4.44 -0.95 -16.22
C LYS A 61 4.71 0.55 -16.05
N ASN A 62 5.75 0.89 -15.28
CA ASN A 62 6.22 2.27 -15.02
C ASN A 62 5.33 3.13 -14.10
N GLY A 63 4.71 2.55 -13.07
CA GLY A 63 3.88 3.30 -12.10
C GLY A 63 2.46 3.65 -12.59
N ASN A 64 2.09 3.26 -13.82
CA ASN A 64 0.73 3.42 -14.33
C ASN A 64 -0.21 2.32 -13.80
N PHE A 65 -1.40 2.74 -13.33
CA PHE A 65 -2.44 1.89 -12.71
C PHE A 65 -3.51 1.39 -13.68
N ASN A 66 -3.46 1.78 -14.96
CA ASN A 66 -4.57 1.61 -15.88
C ASN A 66 -4.74 0.17 -16.42
N ASP A 67 -3.70 -0.67 -16.33
CA ASP A 67 -3.78 -2.08 -16.69
C ASP A 67 -4.29 -2.89 -15.49
N LYS A 68 -5.60 -2.83 -15.23
CA LYS A 68 -6.27 -3.68 -14.23
C LYS A 68 -6.40 -5.12 -14.72
N GLU A 69 -5.30 -5.83 -14.97
CA GLU A 69 -5.37 -7.29 -15.10
C GLU A 69 -5.57 -7.88 -13.70
N THR A 70 -6.73 -8.48 -13.44
CA THR A 70 -7.04 -9.06 -12.11
C THR A 70 -6.25 -10.33 -11.78
N ASP A 71 -5.50 -10.89 -12.75
CA ASP A 71 -4.72 -12.13 -12.65
C ASP A 71 -3.24 -11.93 -12.96
N PHE A 72 -2.59 -11.01 -12.24
CA PHE A 72 -1.14 -10.87 -12.37
C PHE A 72 -0.41 -12.06 -11.71
N LEU A 73 0.50 -12.70 -12.44
CA LEU A 73 1.42 -13.71 -11.89
C LEU A 73 2.40 -13.13 -10.85
N THR A 74 2.65 -11.82 -10.94
CA THR A 74 3.56 -11.08 -10.07
C THR A 74 3.07 -9.66 -9.85
N ILE A 75 3.53 -9.01 -8.78
CA ILE A 75 3.29 -7.60 -8.47
C ILE A 75 4.62 -6.89 -8.19
N ASN A 76 4.69 -5.60 -8.47
CA ASN A 76 5.85 -4.74 -8.20
C ASN A 76 5.48 -3.47 -7.42
N LEU A 77 4.19 -3.27 -7.15
CA LEU A 77 3.67 -2.11 -6.43
C LEU A 77 2.49 -2.53 -5.55
N ILE A 78 2.45 -2.00 -4.34
CA ILE A 78 1.32 -2.08 -3.44
C ILE A 78 0.84 -0.66 -3.18
N ALA A 79 -0.32 -0.31 -3.71
CA ALA A 79 -0.93 1.00 -3.51
C ALA A 79 -1.91 0.95 -2.34
N ILE A 80 -1.82 1.95 -1.48
CA ILE A 80 -2.53 2.00 -0.21
C ILE A 80 -3.21 3.35 -0.10
N VAL A 81 -4.50 3.33 0.24
CA VAL A 81 -5.28 4.53 0.54
C VAL A 81 -5.81 4.39 1.96
N CYS A 82 -5.55 5.39 2.79
CA CYS A 82 -6.02 5.40 4.17
C CYS A 82 -6.58 6.77 4.55
N ALA A 83 -7.39 6.81 5.61
CA ALA A 83 -8.03 8.04 6.03
C ALA A 83 -7.01 9.04 6.60
N LYS A 84 -7.07 10.26 6.06
CA LYS A 84 -6.41 11.46 6.58
C LYS A 84 -7.48 12.26 7.31
N GLY A 85 -7.35 12.35 8.63
CA GLY A 85 -8.27 13.09 9.47
C GLY A 85 -7.53 13.68 10.65
N GLN A 86 -7.94 14.86 11.11
CA GLN A 86 -7.27 15.59 12.20
C GLN A 86 -7.22 14.80 13.52
N GLU A 87 -8.08 13.79 13.69
CA GLU A 87 -8.17 12.95 14.90
C GLU A 87 -7.53 11.56 14.72
N ILE A 88 -7.00 11.23 13.55
CA ILE A 88 -6.37 9.92 13.30
C ILE A 88 -4.86 10.07 13.36
N ASP A 89 -4.25 9.51 14.41
CA ASP A 89 -2.81 9.33 14.50
C ASP A 89 -2.31 8.46 13.34
N GLN A 90 -1.56 9.06 12.41
CA GLN A 90 -1.05 8.38 11.23
C GLN A 90 -0.03 7.28 11.56
N GLY A 91 0.56 7.29 12.77
CA GLY A 91 1.41 6.23 13.27
C GLY A 91 0.73 4.86 13.28
N ILE A 92 -0.61 4.81 13.41
CA ILE A 92 -1.39 3.57 13.37
C ILE A 92 -1.30 2.86 12.02
N TYR A 93 -1.14 3.62 10.93
CA TYR A 93 -0.96 3.08 9.58
C TYR A 93 0.52 2.80 9.28
N LEU A 94 1.41 3.71 9.67
CA LEU A 94 2.83 3.59 9.38
C LEU A 94 3.44 2.31 9.97
N SER A 95 3.13 1.98 11.22
CA SER A 95 3.70 0.80 11.88
C SER A 95 3.47 -0.51 11.10
N PRO A 96 2.23 -0.93 10.77
CA PRO A 96 2.02 -2.14 10.00
C PRO A 96 2.53 -2.05 8.56
N LEU A 97 2.44 -0.89 7.91
CA LEU A 97 2.94 -0.73 6.54
C LEU A 97 4.47 -0.84 6.46
N MET A 98 5.19 -0.26 7.41
CA MET A 98 6.64 -0.40 7.53
C MET A 98 7.06 -1.84 7.86
N GLN A 99 6.30 -2.54 8.71
CA GLN A 99 6.56 -3.96 8.99
C GLN A 99 6.49 -4.79 7.69
N ILE A 100 5.48 -4.55 6.86
CA ILE A 100 5.30 -5.23 5.57
C ILE A 100 6.41 -4.85 4.59
N ALA A 101 6.73 -3.56 4.46
CA ALA A 101 7.80 -3.08 3.58
C ALA A 101 9.15 -3.73 3.93
N ARG A 102 9.49 -3.78 5.22
CA ARG A 102 10.71 -4.45 5.71
C ARG A 102 10.71 -5.95 5.42
N ALA A 103 9.58 -6.64 5.63
CA ALA A 103 9.47 -8.07 5.34
C ALA A 103 9.65 -8.37 3.83
N LEU A 104 9.27 -7.44 2.96
CA LEU A 104 9.48 -7.53 1.51
C LEU A 104 10.87 -7.05 1.05
N ASN A 105 11.67 -6.45 1.93
CA ASN A 105 12.87 -5.68 1.58
C ASN A 105 12.56 -4.60 0.51
N TRP A 106 11.40 -3.95 0.68
CA TRP A 106 10.89 -2.85 -0.12
C TRP A 106 10.80 -1.60 0.75
N LYS A 107 10.49 -0.47 0.12
CA LYS A 107 10.42 0.84 0.75
C LYS A 107 8.98 1.35 0.76
N LEU A 108 8.62 2.09 1.80
CA LEU A 108 7.33 2.75 1.92
C LEU A 108 7.50 4.21 1.46
N TYR A 109 6.63 4.65 0.57
CA TYR A 109 6.58 6.01 0.06
C TYR A 109 5.22 6.63 0.34
N LEU A 110 5.18 7.89 0.76
CA LEU A 110 4.00 8.74 0.67
C LEU A 110 4.03 9.46 -0.68
N GLU A 111 3.01 9.31 -1.52
CA GLU A 111 3.03 9.89 -2.88
C GLU A 111 3.19 11.42 -2.85
N GLU A 112 2.57 12.10 -1.89
CA GLU A 112 2.73 13.54 -1.69
C GLU A 112 2.35 13.95 -0.26
N ASP A 113 3.10 14.86 0.36
CA ASP A 113 2.75 15.46 1.65
C ASP A 113 2.03 16.81 1.54
N ASP A 114 1.67 17.39 2.68
CA ASP A 114 1.00 18.69 2.76
C ASP A 114 1.91 19.87 2.34
N GLU A 115 3.20 19.65 2.18
CA GLU A 115 4.17 20.65 1.73
C GLU A 115 4.41 20.58 0.21
N GLY A 116 3.75 19.66 -0.49
CA GLY A 116 3.91 19.43 -1.93
C GLY A 116 5.19 18.65 -2.28
N ASN A 117 5.82 17.99 -1.30
CA ASN A 117 6.93 17.09 -1.55
C ASN A 117 6.37 15.79 -2.14
N THR A 118 6.81 15.46 -3.34
CA THR A 118 6.44 14.20 -4.00
C THR A 118 7.36 13.06 -3.55
N GLU A 119 6.77 11.92 -3.18
CA GLU A 119 7.45 10.66 -2.82
C GLU A 119 8.38 10.70 -1.58
N ILE A 120 7.80 10.80 -0.38
CA ILE A 120 8.56 10.74 0.89
C ILE A 120 8.81 9.30 1.29
N GLU A 121 10.08 8.91 1.41
CA GLU A 121 10.52 7.59 1.85
C GLU A 121 10.52 7.45 3.39
N PHE A 122 10.01 6.33 3.91
CA PHE A 122 9.96 5.97 5.33
C PHE A 122 10.73 4.69 5.66
#